data_AF-A0A2K2VSR7-F1
#
_entry.id   AF-A0A2K2VSR7-F1
#
_cell.length_a   1.000
_cell.length_b   1.000
_cell.length_c   1.000
_cell.angle_alpha   90.00
_cell.angle_beta   90.00
_cell.angle_gamma   90.00
#
_symmetry.space_group_name_H-M   'P 1'
#
loop_
_entity.id
_entity.type
_entity.pdbx_description
1 polymer ?
#
loop_
_entity_poly.entity_id
_entity_poly.type
_entity_poly.pdbx_seq_one_letter_code
_entity_poly.pdbx_strand_id
1 'polypeptide(L)'
;GQFSWLILLYAVLSLTLIRMLPVFLVLTGSGMNTEGKLFIGWFGPRGLASIVFGVIVVNANVPNSGPIAMTVVCTIILSILGHGITANPWAKAFGARQRLAEGSAPVGD
;
A
#
# COMPACT_ATOMS: atom_id res chain seq x y z
N GLY A 1 1.16 -7.79 -27.32
CA GLY A 1 0.69 -7.64 -25.93
C GLY A 1 0.96 -6.23 -25.48
N GLN A 2 -0.01 -5.56 -24.86
CA GLN A 2 0.11 -4.16 -24.40
C GLN A 2 0.78 -4.06 -23.03
N PHE A 3 1.75 -4.93 -22.76
CA PHE A 3 2.51 -4.91 -21.52
C PHE A 3 3.75 -4.05 -21.76
N SER A 4 3.74 -2.84 -21.24
CA SER A 4 4.87 -1.91 -21.31
C SER A 4 5.55 -1.82 -19.95
N TRP A 5 6.87 -1.68 -19.94
CA TRP A 5 7.65 -1.38 -18.74
C TRP A 5 7.10 -0.17 -17.96
N LEU A 6 6.49 0.79 -18.68
CA LEU A 6 5.81 1.95 -18.09
C LEU A 6 4.62 1.56 -17.20
N ILE A 7 3.87 0.51 -17.54
CA ILE A 7 2.73 0.03 -16.75
C ILE A 7 3.22 -0.52 -15.41
N LEU A 8 4.31 -1.28 -15.44
CA LEU A 8 4.91 -1.84 -14.23
C LEU A 8 5.50 -0.73 -13.34
N LEU A 9 6.21 0.23 -13.94
CA LEU A 9 6.72 1.41 -13.23
C LEU A 9 5.58 2.20 -12.57
N TYR A 10 4.51 2.49 -13.33
CA TYR A 10 3.35 3.21 -12.84
C TYR A 10 2.65 2.46 -11.70
N ALA A 11 2.49 1.14 -11.81
CA ALA A 11 1.92 0.31 -10.76
C ALA A 11 2.73 0.39 -9.45
N VAL A 12 4.06 0.30 -9.54
CA VAL A 12 4.96 0.43 -8.37
C VAL A 12 4.91 1.82 -7.75
N LEU A 13 4.95 2.88 -8.58
CA LEU A 13 4.81 4.26 -8.11
C LEU A 13 3.45 4.51 -7.45
N SER A 14 2.39 3.92 -7.99
CA SER A 14 1.05 4.04 -7.43
C SER A 14 0.90 3.34 -6.09
N LEU A 15 1.65 2.25 -5.86
CA LEU A 15 1.65 1.53 -4.59
C LEU A 15 2.50 2.23 -3.52
N THR A 16 3.60 2.85 -3.92
CA THR A 16 4.55 3.49 -2.99
C THR A 16 4.29 4.98 -2.87
N LEU A 17 4.64 5.79 -3.87
CA LEU A 17 4.55 7.26 -3.79
C LEU A 17 3.12 7.76 -3.63
N ILE A 18 2.22 7.38 -4.54
CA ILE A 18 0.85 7.95 -4.56
C ILE A 18 0.08 7.62 -3.28
N ARG A 19 0.44 6.52 -2.62
CA ARG A 19 -0.24 6.03 -1.43
C ARG A 19 0.43 6.46 -0.13
N MET A 20 1.73 6.23 0.00
CA MET A 20 2.46 6.45 1.25
C MET A 20 2.62 7.93 1.56
N LEU A 21 2.79 8.74 0.51
CA LEU A 21 3.08 10.16 0.65
C LEU A 21 1.90 10.94 1.26
N PRO A 22 0.64 10.79 0.81
CA PRO A 22 -0.50 11.42 1.47
C PRO A 22 -0.68 10.99 2.92
N VAL A 23 -0.51 9.69 3.22
CA VAL A 23 -0.62 9.17 4.59
C VAL A 23 0.44 9.78 5.49
N PHE A 24 1.68 9.88 5.00
CA PHE A 24 2.77 10.50 5.74
C PHE A 24 2.51 11.98 6.03
N LEU A 25 2.02 12.73 5.03
CA LEU A 25 1.71 14.16 5.14
C LEU A 25 0.57 14.43 6.14
N VAL A 26 -0.47 13.61 6.15
CA VAL A 26 -1.58 13.76 7.12
C VAL A 26 -1.11 13.43 8.55
N LEU A 27 -0.16 12.50 8.69
CA LEU A 27 0.35 12.09 10.00
C LEU A 27 1.51 12.95 10.52
N THR A 28 2.11 13.83 9.72
CA THR A 28 3.29 14.61 10.14
C THR A 28 3.08 15.42 11.42
N GLY A 29 1.86 15.84 11.73
CA GLY A 29 1.50 16.57 12.95
C GLY A 29 1.03 15.73 14.14
N SER A 30 0.93 14.40 14.03
CA SER A 30 0.27 13.56 15.03
C SER A 30 1.16 13.07 16.17
N GLY A 31 2.43 13.52 16.26
CA GLY A 31 3.41 13.06 17.26
C GLY A 31 3.86 11.60 17.11
N MET A 32 3.39 10.89 16.08
CA MET A 32 3.67 9.47 15.88
C MET A 32 5.05 9.25 15.25
N ASN A 33 5.73 8.17 15.67
CA ASN A 33 7.05 7.80 15.15
C ASN A 33 7.00 7.45 13.66
N THR A 34 8.07 7.74 12.92
CA THR A 34 8.19 7.56 11.46
C THR A 34 7.89 6.12 11.03
N GLU A 35 8.30 5.12 11.82
CA GLU A 35 8.00 3.71 11.55
C GLU A 35 6.49 3.41 11.59
N GLY A 36 5.76 3.98 12.54
CA GLY A 36 4.30 3.82 12.63
C GLY A 36 3.57 4.45 11.45
N LYS A 37 4.06 5.60 10.96
CA LYS A 37 3.52 6.27 9.77
C LYS A 37 3.72 5.42 8.52
N LEU A 38 4.91 4.83 8.33
CA LEU A 38 5.16 3.90 7.23
C LEU A 38 4.33 2.62 7.36
N PHE A 39 4.18 2.08 8.57
CA PHE A 39 3.36 0.90 8.79
C PHE A 39 1.90 1.13 8.37
N ILE A 40 1.29 2.23 8.81
CA ILE A 40 -0.08 2.61 8.44
C ILE A 40 -0.19 2.85 6.92
N GLY A 41 0.78 3.57 6.34
CA GLY A 41 0.81 3.78 4.89
C GLY A 41 0.88 2.48 4.10
N TRP A 42 1.69 1.52 4.57
CA TRP A 42 1.94 0.27 3.89
C TRP A 42 0.77 -0.71 4.04
N PHE A 43 0.12 -0.80 5.20
CA PHE A 43 -0.94 -1.78 5.45
C PHE A 43 -2.34 -1.34 4.98
N GLY A 44 -2.57 -1.25 3.67
CA GLY A 44 -3.97 -1.16 3.19
C GLY A 44 -4.16 -1.72 1.78
N PRO A 45 -3.91 -3.02 1.57
CA PRO A 45 -3.87 -3.64 0.25
C PRO A 45 -5.03 -3.20 -0.66
N ARG A 46 -4.72 -2.90 -1.93
CA ARG A 46 -5.76 -2.67 -2.94
C ARG A 46 -6.44 -4.00 -3.25
N GLY A 47 -7.77 -4.04 -3.14
CA GLY A 47 -8.55 -5.26 -3.30
C GLY A 47 -9.85 -5.00 -4.08
N LEU A 48 -10.97 -4.94 -3.37
CA LEU A 48 -12.30 -4.95 -3.99
C LEU A 48 -12.63 -3.67 -4.76
N ALA A 49 -12.36 -2.49 -4.20
CA ALA A 49 -12.70 -1.22 -4.84
C ALA A 49 -12.01 -1.05 -6.20
N SER A 50 -10.73 -1.40 -6.30
CA SER A 50 -9.97 -1.31 -7.56
C SER A 50 -10.50 -2.27 -8.63
N ILE A 51 -10.97 -3.46 -8.25
CA ILE A 51 -11.58 -4.42 -9.18
C ILE A 51 -12.91 -3.86 -9.71
N VAL A 52 -13.78 -3.37 -8.82
CA VAL A 52 -15.08 -2.80 -9.21
C VAL A 52 -14.90 -1.62 -10.16
N PHE A 53 -14.01 -0.68 -9.84
CA PHE A 53 -13.71 0.44 -10.74
C PHE A 53 -13.09 -0.01 -12.07
N GLY A 54 -12.21 -1.02 -12.05
CA GLY A 54 -11.66 -1.60 -13.26
C GLY A 54 -12.75 -2.15 -14.18
N VAL A 55 -13.71 -2.90 -13.64
CA VAL A 55 -14.85 -3.44 -14.39
C VAL A 55 -15.75 -2.32 -14.94
N ILE A 56 -16.02 -1.29 -14.14
CA ILE A 56 -16.81 -0.12 -14.59
C ILE A 56 -16.14 0.55 -15.80
N VAL A 57 -14.82 0.78 -15.74
CA VAL A 57 -14.07 1.45 -16.84
C VAL A 57 -14.05 0.59 -18.10
N VAL A 58 -13.87 -0.73 -17.96
CA VAL A 58 -13.91 -1.65 -19.11
C VAL A 58 -15.30 -1.66 -19.74
N ASN A 59 -16.37 -1.71 -18.93
CA ASN A 59 -17.75 -1.68 -19.41
C ASN A 59 -18.15 -0.34 -20.05
N ALA A 60 -17.56 0.78 -19.60
CA ALA A 60 -17.79 2.09 -20.20
C ALA A 60 -17.19 2.23 -21.63
N ASN A 61 -16.47 1.22 -22.11
CA ASN A 61 -15.90 1.10 -23.45
C ASN A 61 -15.10 2.34 -23.89
N VAL A 62 -14.36 2.91 -22.95
CA VAL A 62 -13.55 4.11 -23.17
C VAL A 62 -12.39 3.83 -24.14
N PRO A 63 -11.92 4.85 -24.89
CA PRO A 63 -10.68 4.74 -25.64
C PRO A 63 -9.54 4.25 -24.74
N ASN A 64 -8.73 3.30 -25.21
CA ASN A 64 -7.66 2.67 -24.43
C ASN A 64 -8.12 1.89 -23.18
N SER A 65 -9.28 1.23 -23.24
CA SER A 65 -9.73 0.32 -22.17
C SER A 65 -8.76 -0.84 -21.89
N GLY A 66 -8.09 -1.38 -22.93
CA GLY A 66 -7.09 -2.45 -22.82
C GLY A 66 -5.90 -2.12 -21.91
N PRO A 67 -5.14 -1.04 -22.17
CA PRO A 67 -4.02 -0.63 -21.31
C PRO A 67 -4.44 -0.31 -19.88
N ILE A 68 -5.62 0.30 -19.70
CA ILE A 68 -6.14 0.62 -18.37
C ILE A 68 -6.42 -0.66 -17.57
N ALA A 69 -7.13 -1.62 -18.17
CA ALA A 69 -7.42 -2.90 -17.53
C ALA A 69 -6.13 -3.63 -17.14
N MET A 70 -5.15 -3.70 -18.04
CA MET A 70 -3.84 -4.30 -17.76
C MET A 70 -3.13 -3.60 -16.60
N THR A 71 -3.16 -2.27 -16.55
CA THR A 71 -2.54 -1.49 -15.47
C THR A 71 -3.21 -1.76 -14.13
N VAL A 72 -4.54 -1.80 -14.09
CA VAL A 72 -5.31 -2.08 -12.87
C VAL A 72 -5.01 -3.49 -12.35
N VAL A 73 -5.08 -4.50 -13.22
CA VAL A 73 -4.79 -5.89 -12.86
C VAL A 73 -3.35 -6.04 -12.35
N CYS A 74 -2.38 -5.47 -13.06
CA CYS A 74 -0.98 -5.53 -12.64
C CYS A 74 -0.76 -4.85 -11.27
N THR A 75 -1.40 -3.71 -11.04
CA THR A 75 -1.35 -2.98 -9.76
C THR A 75 -1.96 -3.80 -8.62
N ILE A 76 -3.09 -4.48 -8.86
CA ILE A 76 -3.74 -5.32 -7.85
C ILE A 76 -2.85 -6.52 -7.50
N ILE A 77 -2.31 -7.22 -8.50
CA ILE A 77 -1.43 -8.39 -8.27
C ILE A 77 -0.19 -7.97 -7.49
N LEU A 78 0.50 -6.90 -7.92
CA LEU A 78 1.68 -6.39 -7.22
C LEU A 78 1.35 -5.92 -5.80
N SER A 79 0.17 -5.32 -5.58
CA SER A 79 -0.32 -4.95 -4.26
C SER A 79 -0.51 -6.17 -3.36
N ILE A 80 -1.18 -7.21 -3.86
CA ILE A 80 -1.48 -8.42 -3.08
C ILE A 80 -0.18 -9.14 -2.73
N LEU A 81 0.73 -9.29 -3.69
CA LEU A 81 2.03 -9.92 -3.45
C LEU A 81 2.88 -9.10 -2.49
N GLY A 82 3.05 -7.80 -2.74
CA GLY A 82 3.86 -6.92 -1.90
C GLY A 82 3.33 -6.83 -0.47
N HIS A 83 2.06 -6.50 -0.28
CA HIS A 83 1.50 -6.37 1.07
C HIS A 83 1.26 -7.73 1.72
N GLY A 84 0.83 -8.75 0.98
CA GLY A 84 0.61 -10.09 1.53
C GLY A 84 1.89 -10.74 2.04
N ILE A 85 2.99 -10.64 1.27
CA ILE A 85 4.29 -11.19 1.68
C ILE A 85 4.88 -10.38 2.83
N THR A 86 4.78 -9.04 2.81
CA THR A 86 5.38 -8.19 3.85
C THR A 86 4.51 -8.09 5.12
N ALA A 87 3.22 -8.42 5.08
CA ALA A 87 2.30 -8.23 6.20
C ALA A 87 2.73 -9.00 7.46
N ASN A 88 2.94 -10.30 7.33
CA ASN A 88 3.21 -11.17 8.48
C ASN A 88 4.58 -10.87 9.16
N PRO A 89 5.71 -10.74 8.43
CA PRO A 89 6.99 -10.45 9.06
C PRO A 89 7.05 -9.04 9.66
N TRP A 90 6.45 -8.04 9.01
CA TRP A 90 6.53 -6.66 9.50
C TRP A 90 5.61 -6.43 10.71
N ALA A 91 4.41 -7.02 10.74
CA ALA A 91 3.54 -6.97 11.91
C ALA A 91 4.20 -7.62 13.15
N LYS A 92 4.86 -8.78 12.96
CA LYS A 92 5.60 -9.45 14.03
C LYS A 92 6.77 -8.61 14.55
N ALA A 93 7.52 -7.97 13.65
CA ALA A 93 8.65 -7.11 14.01
C ALA A 93 8.20 -5.81 14.69
N PHE A 94 7.11 -5.20 14.25
CA PHE A 94 6.55 -3.99 14.86
C PHE A 94 6.01 -4.27 16.27
N GLY A 95 5.23 -5.34 16.45
CA GLY A 95 4.74 -5.77 17.76
C GLY A 95 5.84 -6.19 18.73
N ALA A 96 6.95 -6.76 18.24
CA ALA A 96 8.11 -7.05 19.08
C ALA A 96 8.81 -5.79 19.61
N ARG A 97 8.95 -4.75 18.78
CA ARG A 97 9.59 -3.48 19.16
C ARG A 97 8.74 -2.65 20.12
N GLN A 98 7.42 -2.60 19.92
CA GLN A 98 6.53 -1.89 20.84
C GLN A 98 6.54 -2.51 22.24
N ARG A 99 6.52 -3.86 22.32
CA ARG A 99 6.55 -4.56 23.60
C ARG A 99 7.88 -4.38 24.36
N LEU A 100 8.99 -4.21 23.64
CA LEU A 100 10.29 -3.85 24.24
C LEU A 100 10.29 -2.40 24.76
N ALA A 101 9.63 -1.48 24.06
CA ALA A 101 9.49 -0.09 24.50
C ALA A 101 8.60 0.04 25.75
N GLU A 102 7.50 -0.72 25.83
CA GLU A 102 6.62 -0.77 27.01
C GLU A 102 7.28 -1.45 28.22
N GLY A 103 8.02 -2.54 28.01
CA GLY A 103 8.75 -3.23 29.08
C GLY A 103 9.98 -2.47 29.63
N SER A 104 10.37 -1.38 28.96
CA SER A 104 11.47 -0.50 29.39
C SER A 104 10.96 0.78 30.08
N ALA A 105 9.65 0.97 30.19
CA ALA A 105 9.09 2.06 30.99
C ALA A 105 9.41 1.80 32.47
N PRO A 106 10.05 2.74 33.19
CA PRO A 106 10.33 2.54 34.61
C PRO A 106 9.01 2.32 35.35
N VAL A 107 8.93 1.21 36.09
CA VAL A 107 7.90 1.02 37.11
C VAL A 107 8.09 2.17 38.09
N GLY A 108 7.17 3.13 38.04
CA GLY A 108 7.16 4.28 38.93
C GLY A 108 7.15 3.80 40.39
N ASP A 109 8.17 4.24 41.10
CA ASP A 109 8.37 4.24 42.54
C ASP A 109 7.37 5.15 43.29
#